data_AF-A0A7L2RU39-F1
#
_entry.id   AF-A0A7L2RU39-F1
#
_cell.length_a   1.000
_cell.length_b   1.000
_cell.length_c   1.000
_cell.angle_alpha   90.00
_cell.angle_beta   90.00
_cell.angle_gamma   90.00
#
_symmetry.space_group_name_H-M   'P 1'
#
loop_
_entity.id
_entity.type
_entity.pdbx_description
1 polymer ?
#
loop_
_entity_poly.entity_id
_entity_poly.type
_entity_poly.pdbx_seq_one_letter_code
_entity_poly.pdbx_strand_id
1 'polypeptide(L)'
;RTIKEKRDAYVRRLNDIYENNVKKAHIDIIRGYGKFTADPEPTIEVNGKKYTAPHILIATGGRPDVPSDSEIPGASLGMTSDGFFDLEDLPR
;
A
#
# COMPACT_ATOMS: atom_id res chain seq x y z
N ARG A 1 -5.62 -21.42 -12.57
CA ARG A 1 -4.50 -20.56 -13.04
C ARG A 1 -4.94 -19.42 -13.96
N THR A 2 -5.68 -19.68 -15.04
CA THR A 2 -6.07 -18.65 -16.03
C THR A 2 -6.77 -17.40 -15.46
N ILE A 3 -7.62 -17.55 -14.43
CA ILE A 3 -8.34 -16.39 -13.85
C ILE A 3 -7.43 -15.51 -13.00
N LYS A 4 -6.56 -16.09 -12.16
CA LYS A 4 -5.59 -15.33 -11.38
C LYS A 4 -4.64 -14.55 -12.28
N GLU A 5 -4.08 -15.20 -13.30
CA GLU A 5 -3.20 -14.55 -14.27
C GLU A 5 -3.88 -13.37 -14.98
N LYS A 6 -5.15 -13.54 -15.38
CA LYS A 6 -5.95 -12.46 -16.00
C LYS A 6 -6.23 -11.32 -15.03
N ARG A 7 -6.58 -11.62 -13.78
CA ARG A 7 -6.79 -10.63 -12.72
C ARG A 7 -5.50 -9.83 -12.47
N ASP A 8 -4.37 -10.52 -12.32
CA ASP A 8 -3.07 -9.90 -12.03
C ASP A 8 -2.56 -9.06 -13.22
N ALA A 9 -2.79 -9.52 -14.45
CA ALA A 9 -2.52 -8.73 -15.66
C ALA A 9 -3.38 -7.46 -15.71
N TYR A 10 -4.66 -7.55 -15.34
CA TYR A 10 -5.55 -6.40 -15.31
C TYR A 10 -5.15 -5.38 -14.23
N VAL A 11 -4.80 -5.85 -13.02
CA VAL A 11 -4.30 -4.99 -11.94
C VAL A 11 -3.01 -4.26 -12.37
N ARG A 12 -2.06 -4.95 -13.00
CA ARG A 12 -0.84 -4.31 -13.54
C ARG A 12 -1.15 -3.20 -14.55
N ARG A 13 -2.08 -3.45 -15.49
CA ARG A 13 -2.53 -2.44 -16.44
C ARG A 13 -3.13 -1.22 -15.74
N LEU A 14 -3.91 -1.41 -14.68
CA LEU A 14 -4.48 -0.29 -13.92
C LEU A 14 -3.39 0.51 -13.20
N ASN A 15 -2.39 -0.15 -12.61
CA ASN A 15 -1.25 0.53 -11.99
C ASN A 15 -0.54 1.46 -12.98
N ASP A 16 -0.30 0.97 -14.21
CA ASP A 16 0.30 1.78 -15.27
C ASP A 16 -0.58 2.98 -15.65
N ILE A 17 -1.91 2.80 -15.70
CA ILE A 17 -2.86 3.88 -15.98
C ILE A 17 -2.80 4.96 -14.88
N TYR A 18 -2.83 4.56 -13.60
CA TYR A 18 -2.76 5.51 -12.49
C TYR A 18 -1.44 6.29 -12.49
N GLU A 19 -0.31 5.62 -12.67
CA GLU A 19 0.99 6.30 -12.73
C GLU A 19 1.07 7.28 -13.91
N ASN A 20 0.54 6.90 -15.08
CA ASN A 20 0.48 7.78 -16.23
C ASN A 20 -0.43 8.99 -16.03
N ASN A 21 -1.57 8.82 -15.35
CA ASN A 21 -2.47 9.92 -15.06
C ASN A 21 -1.83 10.95 -14.13
N VAL A 22 -1.10 10.50 -13.10
CA VAL A 22 -0.35 11.38 -12.18
C VAL A 22 0.74 12.16 -12.93
N LYS A 23 1.50 11.48 -13.82
CA LYS A 23 2.51 12.13 -14.67
C LYS A 23 1.92 13.17 -15.62
N LYS A 24 0.78 12.87 -16.27
CA LYS A 24 0.09 13.81 -17.17
C LYS A 24 -0.41 15.05 -16.44
N ALA A 25 -0.72 14.94 -15.16
CA ALA A 25 -1.10 16.05 -14.30
C ALA A 25 0.11 16.84 -13.75
N HIS A 26 1.34 16.50 -14.14
CA HIS A 26 2.58 17.10 -13.64
C HIS A 26 2.73 17.00 -12.12
N ILE A 27 2.22 15.92 -11.53
CA ILE A 27 2.35 15.63 -10.10
C ILE A 27 3.57 14.76 -9.87
N ASP A 28 4.42 15.16 -8.92
CA ASP A 28 5.60 14.39 -8.53
C ASP A 28 5.22 13.14 -7.73
N ILE A 29 5.82 11.99 -8.11
CA ILE A 29 5.71 10.73 -7.35
C ILE A 29 6.98 10.54 -6.54
N ILE A 30 6.89 10.70 -5.23
CA ILE A 30 7.98 10.42 -4.30
C ILE A 30 7.80 8.99 -3.78
N ARG A 31 8.63 8.04 -4.25
CA ARG A 31 8.55 6.63 -3.84
C ARG A 31 9.29 6.40 -2.52
N GLY A 32 8.57 5.96 -1.50
CA GLY A 32 9.12 5.57 -0.20
C GLY A 32 8.09 5.66 0.90
N TYR A 33 8.51 5.40 2.14
CA TYR A 33 7.65 5.53 3.32
C TYR A 33 7.84 6.91 3.95
N GLY A 34 6.76 7.71 3.98
CA GLY A 34 6.75 9.03 4.58
C GLY A 34 6.51 9.00 6.08
N LYS A 35 7.29 9.79 6.83
CA LYS A 35 7.09 10.01 8.27
C LYS A 35 7.12 11.50 8.56
N PHE A 36 6.22 11.97 9.43
CA PHE A 36 6.33 13.33 9.96
C PHE A 36 7.60 13.47 10.80
N THR A 37 8.26 14.60 10.66
CA THR A 37 9.37 15.02 11.52
C THR A 37 8.86 15.91 12.66
N ALA A 38 9.73 16.22 13.61
CA ALA A 38 9.44 17.13 14.72
C ALA A 38 9.77 18.61 14.40
N ASP A 39 9.87 18.97 13.12
CA ASP A 39 10.10 20.36 12.71
C ASP A 39 8.85 21.22 13.06
N PRO A 40 9.00 22.53 13.36
CA PRO A 40 7.86 23.39 13.68
C PRO A 40 6.82 23.49 12.57
N GLU A 41 7.27 23.51 11.31
CA GLU A 41 6.42 23.46 10.13
C GLU A 41 6.15 22.00 9.73
N PRO A 42 4.90 21.65 9.36
CA PRO A 42 4.56 20.30 8.93
C PRO A 42 5.50 19.80 7.83
N THR A 43 6.30 18.78 8.16
CA THR A 43 7.36 18.28 7.29
C THR A 43 7.36 16.76 7.28
N ILE A 44 7.50 16.18 6.10
CA ILE A 44 7.59 14.73 5.86
C ILE A 44 9.01 14.39 5.41
N GLU A 45 9.60 13.36 5.99
CA GLU A 45 10.82 12.74 5.49
C GLU A 45 10.49 11.47 4.70
N VAL A 46 11.09 11.33 3.52
CA VAL A 46 11.07 10.10 2.71
C VAL A 46 12.50 9.79 2.28
N ASN A 47 13.00 8.61 2.64
CA ASN A 47 14.36 8.15 2.32
C ASN A 47 15.46 9.18 2.68
N GLY A 48 15.35 9.84 3.83
CA GLY A 48 16.31 10.85 4.30
C GLY A 48 16.18 12.24 3.65
N LYS A 49 15.24 12.44 2.72
CA LYS A 49 14.94 13.76 2.13
C LYS A 49 13.67 14.34 2.74
N LYS A 50 13.73 15.61 3.16
CA LYS A 50 12.60 16.35 3.75
C LYS A 50 11.79 17.09 2.68
N TYR A 51 10.47 17.13 2.88
CA TYR A 51 9.49 17.80 2.04
C TYR A 51 8.47 18.52 2.94
N THR A 52 8.06 19.72 2.57
CA THR A 52 7.06 20.50 3.30
C THR A 52 6.10 21.18 2.32
N ALA A 53 4.89 21.48 2.79
CA ALA A 53 3.86 22.21 2.07
C ALA A 53 2.89 22.85 3.08
N PRO A 54 2.22 23.96 2.73
CA PRO A 54 1.20 24.57 3.59
C PRO A 54 -0.01 23.65 3.83
N HIS A 55 -0.22 22.67 2.96
CA HIS A 55 -1.30 21.69 3.05
C HIS A 55 -0.75 20.29 2.87
N ILE A 56 -0.98 19.42 3.85
CA ILE A 56 -0.60 18.01 3.83
C ILE A 56 -1.84 17.16 4.09
N LEU A 57 -2.21 16.33 3.11
CA LEU A 57 -3.30 15.36 3.23
C LEU A 57 -2.75 14.00 3.65
N ILE A 58 -3.29 13.42 4.74
CA ILE A 58 -2.99 12.05 5.15
C ILE A 58 -4.02 11.12 4.50
N ALA A 59 -3.57 10.31 3.55
CA ALA A 59 -4.40 9.36 2.80
C ALA A 59 -3.77 7.96 2.74
N THR A 60 -3.28 7.46 3.88
CA THR A 60 -2.48 6.22 3.97
C THR A 60 -3.30 4.92 4.00
N GLY A 61 -4.64 4.99 4.01
CA GLY A 61 -5.51 3.81 4.07
C GLY A 61 -5.41 3.05 5.39
N GLY A 62 -5.69 1.74 5.34
CA GLY A 62 -5.63 0.82 6.47
C GLY A 62 -5.15 -0.58 6.04
N ARG A 63 -5.12 -1.52 6.98
CA ARG A 63 -4.73 -2.92 6.75
C ARG A 63 -5.66 -3.87 7.50
N PRO A 64 -5.79 -5.14 7.07
CA PRO A 64 -6.57 -6.14 7.81
C PRO A 64 -6.09 -6.28 9.25
N ASP A 65 -7.02 -6.50 10.16
CA ASP A 65 -6.72 -6.82 11.55
C ASP A 65 -6.51 -8.33 11.73
N VAL A 66 -5.53 -8.70 12.54
CA VAL A 66 -5.17 -10.09 12.83
C VAL A 66 -5.03 -10.24 14.34
N PRO A 67 -5.80 -11.14 14.99
CA PRO A 67 -5.69 -11.37 16.42
C PRO A 67 -4.27 -11.78 16.81
N SER A 68 -3.85 -11.41 18.02
CA SER A 68 -2.55 -11.85 18.52
C SER A 68 -2.57 -13.34 18.86
N ASP A 69 -1.42 -14.01 18.73
CA ASP A 69 -1.29 -15.42 19.14
C ASP A 69 -1.48 -15.62 20.65
N SER A 70 -1.36 -14.56 21.46
CA SER A 70 -1.73 -14.59 22.88
C SER A 70 -3.24 -14.63 23.11
N GLU A 71 -4.04 -14.02 22.24
CA GLU A 71 -5.51 -14.04 22.32
C GLU A 71 -6.07 -15.32 21.70
N ILE A 72 -5.53 -15.70 20.53
CA ILE A 72 -5.93 -16.90 19.79
C ILE A 72 -4.65 -17.61 19.35
N PRO A 73 -4.20 -18.65 20.09
CA PRO A 73 -3.02 -19.42 19.71
C PRO A 73 -3.14 -19.99 18.30
N GLY A 74 -2.23 -19.58 17.42
CA GLY A 74 -2.19 -20.00 16.02
C GLY A 74 -2.94 -19.08 15.05
N ALA A 75 -3.40 -17.90 15.48
CA ALA A 75 -3.99 -16.89 14.59
C ALA A 75 -3.04 -16.51 13.44
N SER A 76 -1.73 -16.50 13.69
CA SER A 76 -0.70 -16.25 12.68
C SER A 76 -0.62 -17.29 11.55
N LEU A 77 -1.24 -18.48 11.73
CA LEU A 77 -1.32 -19.52 10.69
C LEU A 77 -2.43 -19.27 9.66
N GLY A 78 -3.34 -18.33 9.95
CA GLY A 78 -4.42 -17.93 9.05
C GLY A 78 -3.94 -17.01 7.91
N MET A 79 -4.89 -16.54 7.11
CA MET A 79 -4.66 -15.54 6.07
C MET A 79 -5.67 -14.40 6.16
N THR A 80 -5.28 -13.24 5.66
CA THR A 80 -6.17 -12.07 5.50
C THR A 80 -6.66 -11.97 4.06
N SER A 81 -7.42 -10.91 3.74
CA SER A 81 -7.77 -10.58 2.36
C SER A 81 -6.55 -10.40 1.46
N ASP A 82 -5.41 -9.93 1.99
CA ASP A 82 -4.18 -9.76 1.22
C ASP A 82 -3.67 -11.13 0.75
N GLY A 83 -3.55 -12.09 1.67
CA GLY A 83 -3.14 -13.46 1.36
C GLY A 83 -4.13 -14.20 0.46
N PHE A 84 -5.43 -13.89 0.54
CA PHE A 84 -6.44 -14.45 -0.37
C PHE A 84 -6.13 -14.11 -1.84
N PHE A 85 -5.68 -12.89 -2.13
CA PHE A 85 -5.32 -12.53 -3.50
C PHE A 85 -4.04 -13.21 -3.96
N ASP A 86 -3.16 -13.64 -3.05
CA ASP A 86 -1.94 -14.37 -3.41
C ASP A 86 -2.16 -15.87 -3.70
N LEU A 87 -3.31 -16.44 -3.32
CA LEU A 87 -3.62 -17.85 -3.56
C LEU A 87 -3.52 -18.24 -5.03
N GLU A 88 -2.65 -19.21 -5.36
CA GLU A 88 -2.45 -19.72 -6.72
C GLU A 88 -3.46 -20.81 -7.11
N ASP A 89 -3.91 -21.57 -6.12
CA ASP A 89 -4.82 -22.70 -6.28
C ASP A 89 -5.98 -22.58 -5.30
N LEU A 90 -7.12 -23.19 -5.65
CA LEU A 90 -8.31 -23.23 -4.80
C LEU A 90 -8.01 -24.11 -3.55
N PRO A 91 -8.19 -23.59 -2.32
CA PRO A 91 -8.09 -24.42 -1.11
C PRO A 91 -9.05 -25.61 -1.15
N ARG A 92 -8.62 -26.76 -0.59
CA ARG A 92 -9.40 -28.01 -0.57
C ARG A 92 -10.47 -28.05 0.51
#